data_AF-A0A1V6U0G9-F1
#
_entry.id   AF-A0A1V6U0G9-F1
#
_cell.length_a   1.000
_cell.length_b   1.000
_cell.length_c   1.000
_cell.angle_alpha   90.00
_cell.angle_beta   90.00
_cell.angle_gamma   90.00
#
_symmetry.space_group_name_H-M   'P 1'
#
loop_
_entity.id
_entity.type
_entity.pdbx_description
1 polymer ?
#
loop_
_entity_poly.entity_id
_entity_poly.type
_entity_poly.pdbx_seq_one_letter_code
_entity_poly.pdbx_strand_id
1 'polypeptide(L)'
;MAPLRTFLCLLAASAPIYAEHLKVVFSSGDFSTISGPAGGNTNGHYSGFAIINDNGDAIYDNGFPDDHSPCYNTDGGRTFTIEGDCWSSPRTFHCEADFGGHPDNCEVKDGDGNSLGKGDGQTDTTFIGISIGQDASCVVEFDSDDTGDGCPKDDGNGPLHVTSG
;
A
#
# COMPACT_ATOMS: atom_id res chain seq x y z
N MET A 1 34.87 59.52 -11.30
CA MET A 1 33.93 58.80 -10.41
C MET A 1 33.03 57.95 -11.28
N ALA A 2 33.22 56.64 -11.29
CA ALA A 2 32.36 55.69 -11.99
C ALA A 2 31.59 54.87 -10.94
N PRO A 3 30.26 54.65 -11.08
CA PRO A 3 29.51 53.88 -10.11
C PRO A 3 29.73 52.39 -10.37
N LEU A 4 30.21 51.69 -9.34
CA LEU A 4 30.31 50.23 -9.30
C LEU A 4 28.88 49.68 -9.19
N ARG A 5 28.36 49.09 -10.28
CA ARG A 5 27.07 48.36 -10.28
C ARG A 5 27.29 47.00 -9.65
N THR A 6 26.89 46.84 -8.40
CA THR A 6 26.83 45.55 -7.70
C THR A 6 25.75 44.68 -8.34
N PHE A 7 26.16 43.65 -9.07
CA PHE A 7 25.28 42.56 -9.50
C PHE A 7 25.02 41.65 -8.30
N LEU A 8 23.78 41.63 -7.81
CA LEU A 8 23.31 40.70 -6.79
C LEU A 8 22.85 39.41 -7.50
N CYS A 9 23.73 38.41 -7.57
CA CYS A 9 23.33 37.07 -8.02
C CYS A 9 22.51 36.41 -6.91
N LEU A 10 21.19 36.31 -7.10
CA LEU A 10 20.36 35.40 -6.30
C LEU A 10 20.77 33.97 -6.64
N LEU A 11 21.50 33.34 -5.74
CA LEU A 11 21.64 31.88 -5.70
C LEU A 11 20.29 31.33 -5.23
N ALA A 12 19.46 30.91 -6.18
CA ALA A 12 18.31 30.05 -5.89
C ALA A 12 18.89 28.75 -5.33
N ALA A 13 18.73 28.54 -4.02
CA ALA A 13 19.00 27.26 -3.40
C ALA A 13 17.98 26.28 -3.95
N SER A 14 18.39 25.41 -4.87
CA SER A 14 17.62 24.22 -5.23
C SER A 14 17.56 23.34 -3.99
N ALA A 15 16.41 23.29 -3.32
CA ALA A 15 16.15 22.28 -2.31
C ALA A 15 16.33 20.90 -2.97
N PRO A 16 16.99 19.95 -2.30
CA PRO A 16 17.09 18.60 -2.83
C PRO A 16 15.68 18.02 -2.92
N ILE A 17 15.29 17.71 -4.14
CA ILE A 17 14.06 17.00 -4.49
C ILE A 17 14.24 15.56 -4.00
N TYR A 18 13.52 15.17 -2.94
CA TYR A 18 13.51 13.79 -2.45
C TYR A 18 12.17 13.17 -2.81
N ALA A 19 12.19 12.15 -3.65
CA ALA A 19 11.07 11.24 -3.81
C ALA A 19 10.79 10.57 -2.47
N GLU A 20 9.57 10.67 -1.97
CA GLU A 20 9.20 10.02 -0.71
C GLU A 20 9.12 8.51 -0.92
N HIS A 21 9.73 7.77 0.01
CA HIS A 21 9.69 6.31 0.03
C HIS A 21 8.36 5.82 0.62
N LEU A 22 7.70 4.93 -0.10
CA LEU A 22 6.37 4.42 0.23
C LEU A 22 6.39 2.90 0.36
N LYS A 23 5.51 2.40 1.24
CA LYS A 23 5.25 0.97 1.41
C LYS A 23 3.78 0.70 1.18
N VAL A 24 3.50 -0.17 0.23
CA VAL A 24 2.18 -0.74 0.01
C VAL A 24 2.08 -1.99 0.85
N VAL A 25 1.01 -2.09 1.63
CA VAL A 25 0.73 -3.24 2.48
C VAL A 25 -0.58 -3.85 2.06
N PHE A 26 -0.52 -5.04 1.50
CA PHE A 26 -1.65 -5.94 1.38
C PHE A 26 -1.69 -6.81 2.62
N SER A 27 -2.86 -7.00 3.23
CA SER A 27 -2.99 -7.83 4.42
C SER A 27 -4.28 -8.64 4.39
N SER A 28 -4.22 -9.81 5.02
CA SER A 28 -5.39 -10.60 5.38
C SER A 28 -5.14 -11.27 6.71
N GLY A 29 -6.21 -11.76 7.32
CA GLY A 29 -6.05 -12.69 8.42
C GLY A 29 -7.34 -13.39 8.77
N ASP A 30 -7.17 -14.52 9.42
CA ASP A 30 -8.22 -15.44 9.79
C ASP A 30 -8.03 -15.86 11.23
N PHE A 31 -9.12 -16.01 11.97
CA PHE A 31 -9.08 -16.66 13.26
C PHE A 31 -10.16 -17.72 13.38
N SER A 32 -9.88 -18.75 14.18
CA SER A 32 -10.86 -19.75 14.57
C SER A 32 -10.59 -20.27 15.98
N THR A 33 -11.63 -20.45 16.77
CA THR A 33 -11.57 -21.23 18.01
C THR A 33 -11.77 -22.71 17.72
N ILE A 34 -11.42 -23.57 18.68
CA ILE A 34 -11.88 -24.95 18.71
C ILE A 34 -13.40 -24.98 18.91
N SER A 35 -14.04 -26.01 18.37
CA SER A 35 -15.47 -26.22 18.57
C SER A 35 -15.79 -26.57 20.02
N GLY A 36 -16.79 -25.91 20.60
CA GLY A 36 -17.25 -26.18 21.96
C GLY A 36 -18.04 -27.50 22.07
N PRO A 37 -18.35 -27.97 23.29
CA PRO A 37 -19.09 -29.22 23.52
C PRO A 37 -20.48 -29.28 22.88
N ALA A 38 -21.10 -28.11 22.64
CA ALA A 38 -22.39 -27.99 21.99
C ALA A 38 -22.31 -27.94 20.44
N GLY A 39 -21.11 -28.05 19.88
CA GLY A 39 -20.85 -27.84 18.46
C GLY A 39 -20.72 -26.35 18.12
N GLY A 40 -19.90 -26.06 17.10
CA GLY A 40 -19.64 -24.70 16.61
C GLY A 40 -18.37 -24.07 17.20
N ASN A 41 -17.68 -23.32 16.35
CA ASN A 41 -16.53 -22.47 16.66
C ASN A 41 -16.87 -21.00 16.41
N THR A 42 -16.09 -20.09 16.99
CA THR A 42 -16.08 -18.68 16.59
C THR A 42 -14.95 -18.48 15.60
N ASN A 43 -15.24 -17.81 14.49
CA ASN A 43 -14.26 -17.48 13.47
C ASN A 43 -14.46 -16.05 12.97
N GLY A 44 -13.47 -15.55 12.24
CA GLY A 44 -13.55 -14.27 11.55
C GLY A 44 -12.41 -14.13 10.56
N HIS A 45 -12.59 -13.18 9.66
CA HIS A 45 -11.70 -12.90 8.56
C HIS A 45 -11.58 -11.38 8.40
N TYR A 46 -10.41 -10.89 8.01
CA TYR A 46 -10.22 -9.53 7.56
C TYR A 46 -9.34 -9.47 6.31
N SER A 47 -9.51 -8.39 5.55
CA SER A 47 -8.63 -8.00 4.44
C SER A 47 -8.32 -6.51 4.59
N GLY A 48 -7.13 -6.10 4.17
CA GLY A 48 -6.66 -4.74 4.35
C GLY A 48 -5.72 -4.31 3.22
N PHE A 49 -5.81 -3.04 2.83
CA PHE A 49 -4.85 -2.41 1.95
C PHE A 49 -4.54 -1.01 2.43
N ALA A 50 -3.25 -0.70 2.52
CA ALA A 50 -2.78 0.63 2.88
C ALA A 50 -1.52 0.99 2.08
N ILE A 51 -1.32 2.28 1.88
CA ILE A 51 -0.05 2.85 1.45
C ILE A 51 0.43 3.74 2.59
N ILE A 52 1.62 3.45 3.10
CA ILE A 52 2.22 4.15 4.23
C ILE A 52 3.56 4.77 3.83
N ASN A 53 3.90 5.89 4.45
CA ASN A 53 5.24 6.47 4.34
C ASN A 53 6.19 5.95 5.43
N ASP A 54 7.46 6.39 5.37
CA ASP A 54 8.48 6.04 6.36
C ASP A 54 8.19 6.55 7.78
N ASN A 55 7.30 7.53 7.94
CA ASN A 55 6.84 7.98 9.27
C ASN A 55 5.78 7.03 9.86
N GLY A 56 5.30 6.05 9.09
CA GLY A 56 4.20 5.15 9.46
C GLY A 56 2.82 5.80 9.32
N ASP A 57 2.72 6.95 8.67
CA ASP A 57 1.45 7.58 8.35
C ASP A 57 0.85 6.93 7.09
N ALA A 58 -0.44 6.59 7.15
CA ALA A 58 -1.19 6.15 5.99
C ALA A 58 -1.51 7.35 5.09
N ILE A 59 -1.09 7.27 3.84
CA ILE A 59 -1.47 8.19 2.76
C ILE A 59 -2.65 7.65 1.95
N TYR A 60 -2.99 6.37 2.14
CA TYR A 60 -4.22 5.72 1.71
C TYR A 60 -4.50 4.54 2.65
N ASP A 61 -5.73 4.43 3.16
CA ASP A 61 -6.16 3.29 3.98
C ASP A 61 -7.59 2.88 3.62
N ASN A 62 -7.72 1.81 2.84
CA ASN A 62 -9.01 1.23 2.52
C ASN A 62 -8.86 -0.28 2.34
N GLY A 63 -9.49 -1.05 3.22
CA GLY A 63 -9.48 -2.52 3.15
C GLY A 63 -10.22 -3.12 1.96
N PHE A 64 -11.04 -2.34 1.27
CA PHE A 64 -11.81 -2.77 0.10
C PHE A 64 -11.72 -1.72 -1.02
N PRO A 65 -10.54 -1.55 -1.66
CA PRO A 65 -10.42 -0.63 -2.78
C PRO A 65 -11.36 -1.08 -3.91
N ASP A 66 -12.22 -0.19 -4.41
CA ASP A 66 -13.29 -0.50 -5.37
C ASP A 66 -14.23 -1.64 -4.91
N ASP A 67 -14.67 -1.60 -3.64
CA ASP A 67 -15.65 -2.50 -3.02
C ASP A 67 -15.26 -4.00 -2.97
N HIS A 68 -14.00 -4.33 -3.18
CA HIS A 68 -13.49 -5.71 -3.21
C HIS A 68 -12.22 -5.87 -2.38
N SER A 69 -11.96 -7.08 -1.87
CA SER A 69 -10.70 -7.42 -1.20
C SER A 69 -9.54 -7.12 -2.14
N PRO A 70 -8.41 -6.62 -1.63
CA PRO A 70 -7.28 -6.23 -2.47
C PRO A 70 -6.51 -7.44 -3.03
N CYS A 71 -6.68 -8.64 -2.46
CA CYS A 71 -6.05 -9.88 -2.90
C CYS A 71 -7.10 -10.98 -3.14
N TYR A 72 -6.97 -11.72 -4.24
CA TYR A 72 -7.77 -12.90 -4.57
C TYR A 72 -6.91 -14.00 -5.17
N ASN A 73 -7.39 -15.24 -5.10
CA ASN A 73 -6.69 -16.40 -5.68
C ASN A 73 -7.25 -16.83 -7.05
N THR A 74 -8.24 -16.11 -7.58
CA THR A 74 -8.86 -16.39 -8.87
C THR A 74 -8.22 -15.56 -9.98
N ASP A 75 -8.08 -16.15 -11.16
CA ASP A 75 -7.67 -15.48 -12.41
C ASP A 75 -6.34 -14.69 -12.33
N GLY A 76 -5.40 -15.20 -11.54
CA GLY A 76 -4.06 -14.60 -11.42
C GLY A 76 -4.04 -13.35 -10.54
N GLY A 77 -4.91 -13.27 -9.53
CA GLY A 77 -4.89 -12.19 -8.56
C GLY A 77 -5.90 -11.09 -8.83
N ARG A 78 -5.81 -10.03 -8.05
CA ARG A 78 -6.58 -8.81 -8.25
C ARG A 78 -5.66 -7.67 -8.64
N THR A 79 -6.15 -6.84 -9.55
CA THR A 79 -5.49 -5.62 -10.01
C THR A 79 -6.44 -4.44 -9.88
N PHE A 80 -5.99 -3.35 -9.30
CA PHE A 80 -6.74 -2.08 -9.26
C PHE A 80 -5.78 -0.89 -9.46
N THR A 81 -6.35 0.25 -9.84
CA THR A 81 -5.60 1.46 -10.19
C THR A 81 -5.91 2.58 -9.22
N ILE A 82 -4.88 3.24 -8.70
CA ILE A 82 -5.03 4.46 -7.88
C ILE A 82 -4.38 5.65 -8.61
N GLU A 83 -5.10 6.76 -8.61
CA GLU A 83 -4.66 8.07 -9.10
C GLU A 83 -4.57 9.07 -7.96
N GLY A 84 -3.73 10.10 -8.10
CA GLY A 84 -3.65 11.22 -7.18
C GLY A 84 -2.26 11.87 -7.13
N ASP A 85 -2.07 12.78 -6.19
CA ASP A 85 -0.97 13.76 -6.21
C ASP A 85 0.43 13.19 -5.89
N CYS A 86 0.52 11.93 -5.48
CA CYS A 86 1.78 11.25 -5.17
C CYS A 86 2.58 10.81 -6.41
N TRP A 87 1.94 10.78 -7.57
CA TRP A 87 2.57 10.31 -8.80
C TRP A 87 2.00 11.03 -10.01
N SER A 88 2.83 11.15 -11.03
CA SER A 88 2.49 11.85 -12.27
C SER A 88 1.56 11.05 -13.18
N SER A 89 1.53 9.73 -13.01
CA SER A 89 0.72 8.80 -13.79
C SER A 89 0.13 7.70 -12.90
N PRO A 90 -1.08 7.18 -13.22
CA PRO A 90 -1.77 6.20 -12.39
C PRO A 90 -0.88 5.01 -12.03
N ARG A 91 -1.05 4.49 -10.82
CA ARG A 91 -0.33 3.30 -10.36
C ARG A 91 -1.25 2.12 -10.31
N THR A 92 -0.73 0.98 -10.76
CA THR A 92 -1.47 -0.28 -10.72
C THR A 92 -0.94 -1.13 -9.57
N PHE A 93 -1.87 -1.62 -8.74
CA PHE A 93 -1.60 -2.42 -7.56
C PHE A 93 -2.15 -3.81 -7.80
N HIS A 94 -1.28 -4.79 -7.66
CA HIS A 94 -1.59 -6.18 -7.94
C HIS A 94 -1.30 -7.06 -6.74
N CYS A 95 -2.23 -7.96 -6.41
CA CYS A 95 -2.01 -8.97 -5.38
C CYS A 95 -2.68 -10.29 -5.73
N GLU A 96 -1.88 -11.35 -5.69
CA GLU A 96 -2.31 -12.74 -5.76
C GLU A 96 -2.41 -13.30 -4.34
N ALA A 97 -3.48 -14.02 -4.07
CA ALA A 97 -3.62 -14.77 -2.83
C ALA A 97 -3.32 -16.26 -3.06
N ASP A 98 -2.85 -16.94 -2.01
CA ASP A 98 -2.64 -18.37 -1.97
C ASP A 98 -3.98 -19.15 -1.90
N PHE A 99 -3.89 -20.47 -1.76
CA PHE A 99 -5.07 -21.31 -1.60
C PHE A 99 -5.87 -21.01 -0.33
N GLY A 100 -5.22 -20.53 0.73
CA GLY A 100 -5.83 -20.10 1.98
C GLY A 100 -6.52 -18.74 1.91
N GLY A 101 -6.31 -17.97 0.84
CA GLY A 101 -6.80 -16.60 0.71
C GLY A 101 -5.84 -15.56 1.31
N HIS A 102 -4.60 -15.96 1.63
CA HIS A 102 -3.55 -15.09 2.16
C HIS A 102 -2.74 -14.45 1.02
N PRO A 103 -2.32 -13.18 1.11
CA PRO A 103 -1.39 -12.59 0.13
C PRO A 103 -0.17 -13.50 -0.10
N ASP A 104 0.08 -13.85 -1.36
CA ASP A 104 1.20 -14.71 -1.80
C ASP A 104 2.23 -13.92 -2.59
N ASN A 105 1.79 -13.11 -3.56
CA ASN A 105 2.65 -12.23 -4.34
C ASN A 105 1.97 -10.89 -4.57
N CYS A 106 2.74 -9.81 -4.54
CA CYS A 106 2.22 -8.48 -4.85
C CYS A 106 3.20 -7.68 -5.70
N GLU A 107 2.65 -6.78 -6.51
CA GLU A 107 3.41 -5.95 -7.44
C GLU A 107 2.77 -4.58 -7.57
N VAL A 108 3.61 -3.55 -7.70
CA VAL A 108 3.17 -2.20 -8.04
C VAL A 108 3.80 -1.82 -9.38
N LYS A 109 2.99 -1.27 -10.28
CA LYS A 109 3.44 -0.79 -11.60
C LYS A 109 3.16 0.68 -11.79
N ASP A 110 4.02 1.33 -12.57
CA ASP A 110 3.76 2.66 -13.11
C ASP A 110 2.67 2.64 -14.20
N GLY A 111 2.29 3.84 -14.68
CA GLY A 111 1.27 3.99 -15.72
C GLY A 111 1.68 3.43 -17.10
N ASP A 112 2.97 3.14 -17.30
CA ASP A 112 3.50 2.51 -18.52
C ASP A 112 3.55 0.97 -18.39
N GLY A 113 3.22 0.43 -17.22
CA GLY A 113 3.24 -1.00 -16.91
C GLY A 113 4.60 -1.53 -16.46
N ASN A 114 5.57 -0.67 -16.17
CA ASN A 114 6.84 -1.10 -15.59
C ASN A 114 6.68 -1.39 -14.10
N SER A 115 7.29 -2.48 -13.64
CA SER A 115 7.34 -2.82 -12.22
C SER A 115 8.14 -1.78 -11.44
N LEU A 116 7.52 -1.18 -10.43
CA LEU A 116 8.16 -0.33 -9.44
C LEU A 116 8.70 -1.16 -8.26
N GLY A 117 8.02 -2.25 -7.93
CA GLY A 117 8.45 -3.18 -6.90
C GLY A 117 7.61 -4.44 -6.86
N LYS A 118 8.15 -5.47 -6.19
CA LYS A 118 7.48 -6.75 -5.93
C LYS A 118 7.69 -7.14 -4.47
N GLY A 119 6.73 -7.86 -3.94
CA GLY A 119 6.80 -8.45 -2.61
C GLY A 119 6.37 -9.91 -2.65
N ASP A 120 6.97 -10.69 -1.76
CA ASP A 120 6.53 -12.05 -1.45
C ASP A 120 5.69 -12.01 -0.17
N GLY A 121 4.59 -12.75 -0.19
CA GLY A 121 3.68 -12.93 0.91
C GLY A 121 4.35 -13.60 2.11
N GLN A 122 4.01 -13.14 3.31
CA GLN A 122 4.40 -13.74 4.57
C GLN A 122 3.14 -14.07 5.36
N THR A 123 3.05 -15.29 5.88
CA THR A 123 1.92 -15.73 6.71
C THR A 123 2.44 -16.26 8.03
N ASP A 124 1.99 -15.67 9.12
CA ASP A 124 2.29 -16.10 10.47
C ASP A 124 1.09 -16.82 11.07
N THR A 125 1.31 -18.02 11.61
CA THR A 125 0.27 -18.80 12.29
C THR A 125 0.53 -18.80 13.79
N THR A 126 -0.42 -18.28 14.56
CA THR A 126 -0.35 -18.19 16.01
C THR A 126 -1.39 -19.09 16.67
N PHE A 127 -0.98 -19.87 17.66
CA PHE A 127 -1.87 -20.68 18.49
C PHE A 127 -2.02 -20.05 19.88
N ILE A 128 -3.25 -19.75 20.28
CA ILE A 128 -3.58 -19.17 21.59
C ILE A 128 -4.52 -20.13 22.32
N GLY A 129 -3.93 -21.18 22.91
CA GLY A 129 -4.65 -22.17 23.71
C GLY A 129 -5.73 -22.92 22.91
N ILE A 130 -6.94 -22.38 22.88
CA ILE A 130 -8.09 -22.95 22.18
C ILE A 130 -8.39 -22.28 20.83
N SER A 131 -7.55 -21.36 20.36
CA SER A 131 -7.71 -20.72 19.05
C SER A 131 -6.46 -20.76 18.20
N ILE A 132 -6.66 -20.65 16.89
CA ILE A 132 -5.64 -20.44 15.88
C ILE A 132 -5.94 -19.12 15.18
N GLY A 133 -4.92 -18.31 14.95
CA GLY A 133 -4.95 -17.11 14.12
C GLY A 133 -3.91 -17.25 13.02
N GLN A 134 -4.21 -16.74 11.84
CA GLN A 134 -3.26 -16.56 10.75
C GLN A 134 -3.32 -15.09 10.34
N ASP A 135 -2.19 -14.43 10.36
CA ASP A 135 -2.05 -13.06 9.87
C ASP A 135 -1.08 -13.10 8.70
N ALA A 136 -1.47 -12.53 7.57
CA ALA A 136 -0.69 -12.54 6.36
C ALA A 136 -0.55 -11.14 5.77
N SER A 137 0.60 -10.90 5.13
CA SER A 137 0.89 -9.64 4.48
C SER A 137 1.77 -9.81 3.26
N CYS A 138 1.63 -8.91 2.29
CA CYS A 138 2.56 -8.74 1.19
C CYS A 138 2.90 -7.26 1.08
N VAL A 139 4.19 -6.93 1.09
CA VAL A 139 4.67 -5.55 1.15
C VAL A 139 5.48 -5.23 -0.10
N VAL A 140 5.13 -4.14 -0.77
CA VAL A 140 5.91 -3.57 -1.88
C VAL A 140 6.43 -2.21 -1.46
N GLU A 141 7.74 -2.00 -1.59
CA GLU A 141 8.37 -0.71 -1.36
C GLU A 141 8.71 -0.05 -2.69
N PHE A 142 8.41 1.25 -2.84
CA PHE A 142 8.71 2.03 -4.03
C PHE A 142 8.80 3.53 -3.70
N ASP A 143 9.42 4.31 -4.57
CA ASP A 143 9.50 5.76 -4.41
C ASP A 143 8.37 6.47 -5.17
N SER A 144 7.76 7.47 -4.56
CA SER A 144 6.77 8.35 -5.19
C SER A 144 7.39 9.22 -6.29
N ASP A 145 6.55 9.86 -7.13
CA ASP A 145 7.05 10.92 -8.03
C ASP A 145 6.96 12.30 -7.38
N ASP A 146 6.42 12.42 -6.16
CA ASP A 146 6.36 13.72 -5.49
C ASP A 146 7.77 14.18 -5.14
N THR A 147 8.05 15.43 -5.50
CA THR A 147 9.36 16.07 -5.37
C THR A 147 9.33 17.21 -4.35
N GLY A 148 8.18 17.40 -3.69
CA GLY A 148 7.87 18.48 -2.76
C GLY A 148 7.78 18.05 -1.30
N ASP A 149 6.65 18.36 -0.66
CA ASP A 149 6.44 18.23 0.78
C ASP A 149 6.07 16.79 1.23
N GLY A 150 6.01 15.85 0.28
CA GLY A 150 5.60 14.46 0.51
C GLY A 150 4.13 14.24 0.18
N CYS A 151 3.77 12.97 0.02
CA CYS A 151 2.40 12.52 -0.15
C CYS A 151 1.54 12.96 1.04
N PRO A 152 0.42 13.65 0.79
CA PRO A 152 -0.44 14.08 1.87
C PRO A 152 -1.09 12.86 2.53
N LYS A 153 -1.22 12.97 3.85
CA LYS A 153 -1.88 11.96 4.69
C LYS A 153 -3.34 11.81 4.30
N ASP A 154 -3.86 10.59 4.41
CA ASP A 154 -5.29 10.34 4.24
C ASP A 154 -6.09 10.88 5.44
N ASP A 155 -6.99 11.83 5.19
CA ASP A 155 -7.92 12.41 6.16
C ASP A 155 -9.39 12.02 5.88
N GLY A 156 -9.61 11.04 5.00
CA GLY A 156 -10.92 10.62 4.51
C GLY A 156 -11.39 11.34 3.23
N ASN A 157 -10.64 12.36 2.77
CA ASN A 157 -10.71 12.90 1.40
C ASN A 157 -9.31 12.96 0.77
N GLY A 158 -8.42 12.02 1.12
CA GLY A 158 -7.05 11.97 0.59
C GLY A 158 -7.03 12.09 -0.94
N PRO A 159 -5.95 12.63 -1.53
CA PRO A 159 -5.91 12.86 -2.98
C PRO A 159 -5.88 11.54 -3.78
N LEU A 160 -5.57 10.43 -3.10
CA LEU A 160 -5.50 9.11 -3.67
C LEU A 160 -6.89 8.50 -3.78
N HIS A 161 -7.27 8.11 -4.99
CA HIS A 161 -8.58 7.51 -5.25
C HIS A 161 -8.48 6.37 -6.26
N VAL A 162 -9.27 5.33 -6.04
CA VAL A 162 -9.34 4.17 -6.94
C VAL A 162 -10.18 4.55 -8.15
N THR A 163 -9.66 4.27 -9.35
CA THR A 163 -10.35 4.60 -10.61
C THR A 163 -10.87 3.36 -11.34
N SER A 164 -10.38 2.17 -10.99
CA SER A 164 -10.83 0.87 -11.51
C SER A 164 -10.28 -0.28 -10.68
N GLY A 165 -11.00 -1.42 -10.61
CA GLY A 165 -10.53 -2.64 -9.97
C GLY A 165 -11.54 -3.77 -9.93
#